data_AF-A0A3Q3FAC8-F1
#
_entry.id   AF-A0A3Q3FAC8-F1
#
_cell.length_a   1.000
_cell.length_b   1.000
_cell.length_c   1.000
_cell.angle_alpha   90.00
_cell.angle_beta   90.00
_cell.angle_gamma   90.00
#
_symmetry.space_group_name_H-M   'P 1'
#
loop_
_entity.id
_entity.type
_entity.pdbx_description
1 polymer ?
#
loop_
_entity_poly.entity_id
_entity_poly.type
_entity_poly.pdbx_seq_one_letter_code
_entity_poly.pdbx_strand_id
1 'polypeptide(L)'
;MSGASLAVVVVVVFFLALYLLQRYGDLRKQQRMVLLGTLLSWYLCFLIVFILPLDVSTVRKPQRSNQTDESFSVYSTLRTPQACEEPWSYIPDGILPVFWRVVYWTSQFLTWLLLPFMQSYARSGAFSRVGKMKTALFENALYYGTYLLIFISLLIYLATHPKWHLTWSQLHTIGITAANTWGLFLLVLLLGYGLVEIPRYFKAAKMATEKAEAEENLADAMEVRFFCHESVRYNNSLRKCVDTILTKVISAVQRYRQAQVQWPILLDQAFHLEDVAKSQLSPVRHFTHSFPSEQHHGWIHRFIFTPAVEWYWECVFRQGFYKLLAVVLCLLSAAVVWSECTFFNTNPVLSLFAVFVQMAEKQHNYICIEMVCFVSILFLCFCVFSTVFRIRVFHYYHLVPHHQTDAYSLQFSGMLFCRLTPPLCLNFLGLIHMDSAISHQDRIQTSYTSIMGSMRLLSFISDGFYIYYPMLILLLCFATFYSLGSRCLNLLGLHQYITDDDFTSDLVDEGRELIKRGTCYFLSLFKVQVLTFQTGVLNHSLCLCLRLCRSTGGRYLSVSHSQTRLFDDV
;
A
#
# COMPACT_ATOMS: atom_id res chain seq x y z
N MET A 1 -12.64 2.04 -32.17
CA MET A 1 -11.26 2.01 -31.63
C MET A 1 -11.17 1.84 -30.11
N SER A 2 -12.28 1.89 -29.35
CA SER A 2 -12.27 1.74 -27.88
C SER A 2 -11.95 0.34 -27.34
N GLY A 3 -12.27 -0.74 -28.07
CA GLY A 3 -11.89 -2.10 -27.65
C GLY A 3 -10.36 -2.29 -27.56
N ALA A 4 -9.59 -1.59 -28.41
CA ALA A 4 -8.14 -1.65 -28.40
C ALA A 4 -7.54 -0.87 -27.22
N SER A 5 -8.08 0.32 -26.88
CA SER A 5 -7.62 1.07 -25.70
C SER A 5 -7.93 0.32 -24.41
N LEU A 6 -9.12 -0.29 -24.30
CA LEU A 6 -9.47 -1.17 -23.18
C LEU A 6 -8.52 -2.38 -23.07
N ALA A 7 -8.20 -3.02 -24.19
CA ALA A 7 -7.25 -4.14 -24.22
C ALA A 7 -5.84 -3.71 -23.78
N VAL A 8 -5.37 -2.53 -24.21
CA VAL A 8 -4.09 -1.97 -23.78
C VAL A 8 -4.09 -1.73 -22.27
N VAL A 9 -5.14 -1.13 -21.71
CA VAL A 9 -5.27 -0.90 -20.26
C VAL A 9 -5.21 -2.21 -19.50
N VAL A 10 -6.00 -3.21 -19.91
CA VAL A 10 -6.01 -4.57 -19.32
C VAL A 10 -4.62 -5.18 -19.29
N VAL A 11 -3.88 -5.09 -20.40
CA VAL A 11 -2.52 -5.65 -20.52
C VAL A 11 -1.52 -4.90 -19.66
N VAL A 12 -1.54 -3.56 -19.68
CA VAL A 12 -0.63 -2.71 -18.89
C VAL A 12 -0.85 -2.94 -17.39
N VAL A 13 -2.10 -3.00 -16.95
CA VAL A 13 -2.45 -3.25 -15.54
C VAL A 13 -2.02 -4.65 -15.10
N PHE A 14 -2.12 -5.66 -15.98
CA PHE A 14 -1.61 -7.00 -15.70
C PHE A 14 -0.09 -7.01 -15.46
N PHE A 15 0.68 -6.36 -16.33
CA PHE A 15 2.13 -6.25 -16.16
C PHE A 15 2.51 -5.42 -14.93
N LEU A 16 1.76 -4.37 -14.60
CA LEU A 16 1.95 -3.61 -13.36
C LEU A 16 1.74 -4.49 -12.12
N ALA A 17 0.64 -5.25 -12.08
CA ALA A 17 0.35 -6.17 -10.98
C ALA A 17 1.44 -7.25 -10.85
N LEU A 18 1.90 -7.80 -11.98
CA LEU A 18 2.97 -8.80 -12.02
C LEU A 18 4.31 -8.22 -11.54
N TYR A 19 4.66 -7.00 -11.96
CA TYR A 19 5.87 -6.30 -11.53
C TYR A 19 5.86 -6.06 -10.01
N LEU A 20 4.74 -5.55 -9.48
CA LEU A 20 4.61 -5.35 -8.03
C LEU A 20 4.68 -6.69 -7.29
N LEU A 21 4.03 -7.72 -7.80
CA LEU A 21 4.04 -9.04 -7.19
C LEU A 21 5.43 -9.63 -7.17
N GLN A 22 6.19 -9.46 -8.26
CA GLN A 22 7.60 -9.81 -8.31
C GLN A 22 8.35 -8.99 -7.25
N ARG A 23 8.17 -7.67 -7.16
CA ARG A 23 8.89 -6.84 -6.19
C ARG A 23 8.72 -7.29 -4.73
N TYR A 24 7.52 -7.71 -4.33
CA TYR A 24 7.24 -8.10 -2.93
C TYR A 24 7.35 -9.60 -2.67
N GLY A 25 6.96 -10.46 -3.61
CA GLY A 25 6.89 -11.92 -3.45
C GLY A 25 7.98 -12.68 -4.21
N ASP A 26 8.48 -13.78 -3.61
CA ASP A 26 9.40 -14.70 -4.30
C ASP A 26 8.62 -15.67 -5.20
N LEU A 27 8.65 -15.42 -6.52
CA LEU A 27 7.97 -16.22 -7.54
C LEU A 27 8.40 -17.70 -7.57
N ARG A 28 9.61 -18.02 -7.07
CA ARG A 28 10.17 -19.38 -7.15
C ARG A 28 9.91 -20.18 -5.87
N LYS A 29 9.96 -19.53 -4.70
CA LYS A 29 9.78 -20.21 -3.41
C LYS A 29 8.33 -20.37 -3.01
N GLN A 30 7.46 -19.42 -3.38
CA GLN A 30 6.06 -19.46 -2.97
C GLN A 30 5.23 -20.45 -3.81
N GLN A 31 4.18 -20.99 -3.19
CA GLN A 31 3.26 -21.90 -3.87
C GLN A 31 2.50 -21.17 -4.98
N ARG A 32 2.38 -21.80 -6.16
CA ARG A 32 1.75 -21.18 -7.34
C ARG A 32 0.33 -20.68 -7.10
N MET A 33 -0.48 -21.39 -6.32
CA MET A 33 -1.85 -20.94 -6.01
C MET A 33 -1.88 -19.63 -5.21
N VAL A 34 -0.93 -19.45 -4.29
CA VAL A 34 -0.81 -18.24 -3.48
C VAL A 34 -0.46 -17.04 -4.35
N LEU A 35 0.50 -17.26 -5.25
CA LEU A 35 0.93 -16.25 -6.20
C LEU A 35 -0.20 -15.86 -7.17
N LEU A 36 -0.90 -16.85 -7.74
CA LEU A 36 -2.00 -16.61 -8.67
C LEU A 36 -3.19 -15.90 -8.00
N GLY A 37 -3.57 -16.31 -6.77
CA GLY A 37 -4.64 -15.65 -6.03
C GLY A 37 -4.31 -14.19 -5.68
N THR A 38 -3.05 -13.93 -5.32
CA THR A 38 -2.58 -12.56 -5.06
C THR A 38 -2.51 -11.74 -6.34
N LEU A 39 -1.97 -12.29 -7.42
CA LEU A 39 -1.89 -11.62 -8.73
C LEU A 39 -3.28 -11.22 -9.21
N LEU A 40 -4.24 -12.16 -9.15
CA LEU A 40 -5.60 -11.93 -9.61
C LEU A 40 -6.32 -10.87 -8.74
N SER A 41 -6.15 -10.91 -7.42
CA SER A 41 -6.72 -9.88 -6.54
C SER A 41 -6.15 -8.49 -6.83
N TRP A 42 -4.82 -8.35 -6.89
CA TRP A 42 -4.17 -7.07 -7.18
C TRP A 42 -4.56 -6.55 -8.57
N TYR A 43 -4.57 -7.43 -9.56
CA TYR A 43 -4.98 -7.10 -10.92
C TYR A 43 -6.41 -6.52 -10.97
N LEU A 44 -7.39 -7.20 -10.38
CA LEU A 44 -8.78 -6.73 -10.35
C LEU A 44 -8.91 -5.36 -9.67
N CYS A 45 -8.12 -5.11 -8.62
CA CYS A 45 -8.15 -3.87 -7.85
C CYS A 45 -7.44 -2.70 -8.56
N PHE A 46 -6.39 -2.94 -9.33
CA PHE A 46 -5.76 -1.88 -10.13
C PHE A 46 -6.58 -1.55 -11.39
N LEU A 47 -7.36 -2.51 -11.88
CA LEU A 47 -8.19 -2.34 -13.06
C LEU A 47 -9.31 -1.29 -12.85
N ILE A 48 -9.86 -1.20 -11.64
CA ILE A 48 -10.94 -0.25 -11.32
C ILE A 48 -10.54 1.22 -11.48
N VAL A 49 -9.25 1.54 -11.33
CA VAL A 49 -8.71 2.92 -11.50
C VAL A 49 -8.98 3.45 -12.90
N PHE A 50 -8.98 2.57 -13.91
CA PHE A 50 -9.21 2.94 -15.30
C PHE A 50 -10.65 2.71 -15.74
N ILE A 51 -11.29 1.63 -15.29
CA ILE A 51 -12.64 1.27 -15.76
C ILE A 51 -13.73 2.15 -15.15
N LEU A 52 -13.57 2.61 -13.91
CA LEU A 52 -14.61 3.41 -13.26
C LEU A 52 -14.76 4.82 -13.89
N PRO A 53 -13.68 5.56 -14.22
CA PRO A 53 -13.79 6.79 -15.01
C PRO A 53 -14.46 6.58 -16.38
N LEU A 54 -14.16 5.45 -17.04
CA LEU A 54 -14.78 5.08 -18.30
C LEU A 54 -16.30 4.89 -18.14
N ASP A 55 -16.75 4.11 -17.15
CA ASP A 55 -18.17 3.89 -16.85
C ASP A 55 -18.90 5.23 -16.59
N VAL A 56 -18.30 6.09 -15.76
CA VAL A 56 -18.85 7.43 -15.47
C VAL A 56 -18.95 8.31 -16.71
N SER A 57 -17.94 8.31 -17.58
CA SER A 57 -17.95 9.08 -18.83
C SER A 57 -19.00 8.57 -19.82
N THR A 58 -19.28 7.25 -19.85
CA THR A 58 -20.27 6.65 -20.73
C THR A 58 -21.71 7.00 -20.33
N VAL A 59 -21.99 7.07 -19.03
CA VAL A 59 -23.32 7.40 -18.48
C VAL A 59 -23.70 8.85 -18.73
N ARG A 60 -22.72 9.78 -18.74
CA ARG A 60 -22.94 11.21 -18.98
C ARG A 60 -23.06 11.60 -20.46
N LYS A 61 -23.09 10.64 -21.36
CA LYS A 61 -23.37 10.93 -22.77
C LYS A 61 -24.83 11.35 -22.91
N PRO A 62 -25.14 12.35 -23.75
CA PRO A 62 -26.51 12.66 -24.11
C PRO A 62 -27.09 11.42 -24.79
N GLN A 63 -27.98 10.73 -24.07
CA GLN A 63 -28.73 9.63 -24.64
C GLN A 63 -29.66 10.21 -25.70
N ARG A 64 -29.65 9.62 -26.90
CA ARG A 64 -30.54 10.04 -27.98
C ARG A 64 -31.97 9.86 -27.48
N SER A 65 -32.64 10.94 -27.11
CA SER A 65 -34.07 10.89 -26.84
C SER A 65 -34.73 10.56 -28.18
N ASN A 66 -35.17 9.30 -28.34
CA ASN A 66 -36.29 9.02 -29.22
C ASN A 66 -37.53 9.56 -28.51
N GLN A 67 -37.63 10.88 -28.39
CA GLN A 67 -38.92 11.52 -28.22
C GLN A 67 -39.66 11.32 -29.53
N THR A 68 -40.44 10.25 -29.62
CA THR A 68 -41.71 10.31 -30.34
C THR A 68 -42.60 11.29 -29.59
N ASP A 69 -42.30 12.58 -29.72
CA ASP A 69 -43.32 13.60 -29.50
C ASP A 69 -44.24 13.53 -30.71
N GLU A 70 -45.30 12.74 -30.60
CA GLU A 70 -46.50 12.95 -31.41
C GLU A 70 -47.07 14.34 -31.08
N SER A 71 -46.49 15.37 -31.66
CA SER A 71 -47.18 16.64 -31.86
C SER A 71 -46.84 17.17 -33.24
N PHE A 72 -47.81 16.94 -34.13
CA PHE A 72 -47.87 17.46 -35.47
C PHE A 72 -47.73 18.98 -35.44
N SER A 73 -46.56 19.49 -35.78
CA SER A 73 -46.39 20.88 -36.21
C SER A 73 -45.63 20.90 -37.53
N VAL A 74 -46.42 21.07 -38.59
CA VAL A 74 -45.97 21.41 -39.94
C VAL A 74 -45.15 22.69 -39.81
N TYR A 75 -44.01 22.74 -40.51
CA TYR A 75 -42.98 23.78 -40.50
C TYR A 75 -41.93 23.69 -39.38
N SER A 76 -40.98 22.78 -39.54
CA SER A 76 -39.63 22.98 -39.01
C SER A 76 -38.59 22.63 -40.08
N THR A 77 -37.77 23.63 -40.39
CA THR A 77 -36.58 23.61 -41.23
C THR A 77 -35.74 22.35 -41.00
N LEU A 78 -35.23 21.77 -42.09
CA LEU A 78 -34.25 20.68 -42.15
C LEU A 78 -33.05 20.93 -41.20
N ARG A 79 -33.17 20.59 -39.91
CA ARG A 79 -32.01 20.39 -39.04
C ARG A 79 -31.46 19.02 -39.41
N THR A 80 -30.35 19.03 -40.15
CA THR A 80 -29.47 17.87 -40.24
C THR A 80 -29.29 17.28 -38.84
N PRO A 81 -29.51 15.98 -38.61
CA PRO A 81 -29.25 15.38 -37.31
C PRO A 81 -27.75 15.55 -37.05
N GLN A 82 -27.41 16.40 -36.08
CA GLN A 82 -26.04 16.58 -35.64
C GLN A 82 -25.56 15.20 -35.17
N ALA A 83 -24.66 14.59 -35.93
CA ALA A 83 -24.08 13.31 -35.56
C ALA A 83 -23.39 13.53 -34.21
N CYS A 84 -23.90 12.92 -33.14
CA CYS A 84 -23.19 12.90 -31.87
C CYS A 84 -21.87 12.18 -32.12
N GLU A 85 -20.76 12.93 -32.13
CA GLU A 85 -19.44 12.33 -32.21
C GLU A 85 -19.24 11.44 -30.99
N GLU A 86 -19.04 10.15 -31.24
CA GLU A 86 -18.73 9.21 -30.17
C GLU A 86 -17.34 9.58 -29.61
N PRO A 87 -17.20 9.79 -28.28
CA PRO A 87 -15.89 10.05 -27.70
C PRO A 87 -14.99 8.84 -27.91
N TRP A 88 -13.69 9.11 -28.03
CA TRP A 88 -12.66 8.11 -28.33
C TRP A 88 -12.67 6.89 -27.38
N SER A 89 -13.11 7.09 -26.12
CA SER A 89 -13.28 6.08 -25.08
C SER A 89 -14.60 5.29 -25.12
N TYR A 90 -15.43 5.40 -26.18
CA TYR A 90 -16.75 4.77 -26.20
C TYR A 90 -16.73 3.24 -26.18
N ILE A 91 -17.22 2.63 -25.09
CA ILE A 91 -17.42 1.18 -25.00
C ILE A 91 -18.87 0.84 -25.40
N PRO A 92 -19.09 -0.17 -26.26
CA PRO A 92 -20.43 -0.64 -26.61
C PRO A 92 -21.31 -0.99 -25.41
N ASP A 93 -22.61 -0.69 -25.53
CA ASP A 93 -23.60 -0.97 -24.51
C ASP A 93 -23.69 -2.48 -24.24
N GLY A 94 -23.63 -2.86 -22.95
CA GLY A 94 -23.66 -4.27 -22.51
C GLY A 94 -22.32 -4.87 -22.10
N ILE A 95 -21.18 -4.35 -22.59
CA ILE A 95 -19.85 -4.86 -22.19
C ILE A 95 -19.53 -4.50 -20.74
N LEU A 96 -19.75 -3.24 -20.33
CA LEU A 96 -19.46 -2.75 -18.98
C LEU A 96 -20.24 -3.50 -17.88
N PRO A 97 -21.57 -3.76 -18.00
CA PRO A 97 -22.29 -4.57 -17.03
C PRO A 97 -21.76 -6.01 -16.89
N VAL A 98 -21.40 -6.66 -18.00
CA VAL A 98 -20.81 -8.02 -17.98
C VAL A 98 -19.44 -7.99 -17.31
N PHE A 99 -18.62 -7.01 -17.66
CA PHE A 99 -17.31 -6.81 -17.06
C PHE A 99 -17.40 -6.61 -15.54
N TRP A 100 -18.27 -5.71 -15.08
CA TRP A 100 -18.47 -5.47 -13.65
C TRP A 100 -19.01 -6.70 -12.91
N ARG A 101 -19.87 -7.49 -13.56
CA ARG A 101 -20.32 -8.78 -13.02
C ARG A 101 -19.17 -9.74 -12.82
N VAL A 102 -18.28 -9.86 -13.80
CA VAL A 102 -17.07 -10.71 -13.69
C VAL A 102 -16.18 -10.20 -12.56
N VAL A 103 -15.84 -8.90 -12.54
CA VAL A 103 -14.99 -8.29 -11.49
C VAL A 103 -15.59 -8.48 -10.10
N TYR A 104 -16.89 -8.26 -9.94
CA TYR A 104 -17.58 -8.41 -8.67
C TYR A 104 -17.53 -9.86 -8.16
N TRP A 105 -18.05 -10.82 -8.94
CA TRP A 105 -18.13 -12.21 -8.48
C TRP A 105 -16.76 -12.85 -8.29
N THR A 106 -15.78 -12.51 -9.13
CA THR A 106 -14.40 -12.95 -8.92
C THR A 106 -13.81 -12.37 -7.64
N SER A 107 -14.01 -11.07 -7.36
CA SER A 107 -13.54 -10.44 -6.13
C SER A 107 -14.21 -11.03 -4.88
N GLN A 108 -15.51 -11.33 -4.93
CA GLN A 108 -16.21 -11.99 -3.82
C GLN A 108 -15.71 -13.41 -3.59
N PHE A 109 -15.51 -14.20 -4.66
CA PHE A 109 -14.93 -15.55 -4.56
C PHE A 109 -13.51 -15.53 -3.98
N LEU A 110 -12.67 -14.58 -4.43
CA LEU A 110 -11.32 -14.43 -3.90
C LEU A 110 -11.33 -14.06 -2.41
N THR A 111 -12.18 -13.11 -2.04
CA THR A 111 -12.26 -12.56 -0.69
C THR A 111 -12.79 -13.54 0.35
N TRP A 112 -13.87 -14.25 0.02
CA TRP A 112 -14.60 -15.06 0.99
C TRP A 112 -14.25 -16.54 0.93
N LEU A 113 -13.69 -17.03 -0.18
CA LEU A 113 -13.37 -18.45 -0.32
C LEU A 113 -11.88 -18.69 -0.54
N LEU A 114 -11.32 -18.20 -1.65
CA LEU A 114 -9.98 -18.64 -2.07
C LEU A 114 -8.87 -18.14 -1.14
N LEU A 115 -8.78 -16.83 -0.88
CA LEU A 115 -7.70 -16.26 -0.09
C LEU A 115 -7.75 -16.67 1.40
N PRO A 116 -8.91 -16.67 2.10
CA PRO A 116 -8.99 -17.19 3.47
C PRO A 116 -8.58 -18.65 3.58
N PHE A 117 -9.01 -19.48 2.62
CA PHE A 117 -8.61 -20.88 2.56
C PHE A 117 -7.10 -21.04 2.38
N MET A 118 -6.51 -20.28 1.46
CA MET A 118 -5.06 -20.28 1.23
C MET A 118 -4.27 -19.79 2.45
N GLN A 119 -4.82 -18.85 3.23
CA GLN A 119 -4.20 -18.36 4.46
C GLN A 119 -4.17 -19.44 5.55
N SER A 120 -5.31 -20.10 5.82
CA SER A 120 -5.35 -21.24 6.76
C SER A 120 -4.46 -22.39 6.27
N TYR A 121 -4.42 -22.65 4.97
CA TYR A 121 -3.55 -23.66 4.38
C TYR A 121 -2.07 -23.36 4.62
N ALA A 122 -1.65 -22.12 4.40
CA ALA A 122 -0.27 -21.67 4.62
C ALA A 122 0.12 -21.70 6.11
N ARG A 123 -0.82 -21.38 7.01
CA ARG A 123 -0.59 -21.38 8.46
C ARG A 123 -0.61 -22.78 9.10
N SER A 124 -1.21 -23.77 8.44
CA SER A 124 -1.31 -25.12 8.98
C SER A 124 0.08 -25.79 9.15
N GLY A 125 0.36 -26.24 10.37
CA GLY A 125 1.61 -26.94 10.73
C GLY A 125 1.66 -28.42 10.30
N ALA A 126 0.65 -28.92 9.59
CA ALA A 126 0.59 -30.32 9.18
C ALA A 126 1.64 -30.63 8.09
N PHE A 127 2.36 -31.74 8.23
CA PHE A 127 3.42 -32.11 7.28
C PHE A 127 2.90 -32.65 5.94
N SER A 128 1.66 -33.16 5.89
CA SER A 128 1.06 -33.74 4.68
C SER A 128 0.14 -32.75 3.95
N ARG A 129 0.15 -32.75 2.61
CA ARG A 129 -0.71 -31.88 1.78
C ARG A 129 -2.21 -32.04 2.09
N VAL A 130 -2.65 -33.27 2.33
CA VAL A 130 -4.03 -33.60 2.69
C VAL A 130 -4.36 -33.13 4.10
N GLY A 131 -3.42 -33.29 5.04
CA GLY A 131 -3.57 -32.78 6.41
C GLY A 131 -3.75 -31.27 6.43
N LYS A 132 -2.91 -30.53 5.68
CA LYS A 132 -3.03 -29.07 5.53
C LYS A 132 -4.39 -28.65 4.97
N MET A 133 -4.86 -29.34 3.92
CA MET A 133 -6.16 -29.04 3.30
C MET A 133 -7.33 -29.30 4.23
N LYS A 134 -7.32 -30.43 4.96
CA LYS A 134 -8.38 -30.77 5.93
C LYS A 134 -8.41 -29.78 7.08
N THR A 135 -7.26 -29.42 7.64
CA THR A 135 -7.15 -28.43 8.71
C THR A 135 -7.66 -27.07 8.23
N ALA A 136 -7.23 -26.61 7.05
CA ALA A 136 -7.67 -25.34 6.50
C ALA A 136 -9.17 -25.28 6.21
N LEU A 137 -9.76 -26.37 5.69
CA LEU A 137 -11.20 -26.46 5.49
C LEU A 137 -11.95 -26.42 6.83
N PHE A 138 -11.48 -27.15 7.84
CA PHE A 138 -12.14 -27.18 9.15
C PHE A 138 -12.09 -25.82 9.85
N GLU A 139 -10.95 -25.14 9.82
CA GLU A 139 -10.80 -23.79 10.40
C GLU A 139 -11.73 -22.78 9.72
N ASN A 140 -11.78 -22.77 8.38
CA ASN A 140 -12.68 -21.88 7.65
C ASN A 140 -14.15 -22.25 7.86
N ALA A 141 -14.49 -23.55 7.90
CA ALA A 141 -15.86 -24.00 8.15
C ALA A 141 -16.34 -23.58 9.55
N LEU A 142 -15.48 -23.63 10.57
CA LEU A 142 -15.80 -23.14 11.90
C LEU A 142 -16.01 -21.62 11.90
N TYR A 143 -15.10 -20.87 11.27
CA TYR A 143 -15.19 -19.40 11.20
C TYR A 143 -16.45 -18.96 10.46
N TYR A 144 -16.71 -19.45 9.24
CA TYR A 144 -17.91 -19.09 8.49
C TYR A 144 -19.19 -19.67 9.09
N GLY A 145 -19.10 -20.81 9.78
CA GLY A 145 -20.20 -21.38 10.54
C GLY A 145 -20.71 -20.43 11.63
N THR A 146 -19.82 -19.77 12.38
CA THR A 146 -20.23 -18.81 13.41
C THR A 146 -20.85 -17.54 12.80
N TYR A 147 -20.31 -17.00 11.70
CA TYR A 147 -20.94 -15.86 10.99
C TYR A 147 -22.32 -16.21 10.45
N LEU A 148 -22.48 -17.42 9.92
CA LEU A 148 -23.78 -17.88 9.41
C LEU A 148 -24.82 -17.96 10.53
N LEU A 149 -24.45 -18.44 11.72
CA LEU A 149 -25.34 -18.45 12.89
C LEU A 149 -25.75 -17.05 13.34
N ILE A 150 -24.80 -16.10 13.40
CA ILE A 150 -25.09 -14.69 13.73
C ILE A 150 -26.00 -14.06 12.67
N PHE A 151 -25.76 -14.36 11.40
CA PHE A 151 -26.57 -13.84 10.30
C PHE A 151 -28.01 -14.39 10.35
N ILE A 152 -28.17 -15.69 10.61
CA ILE A 152 -29.49 -16.32 10.76
C ILE A 152 -30.24 -15.76 11.97
N SER A 153 -29.57 -15.56 13.11
CA SER A 153 -30.24 -14.99 14.30
C SER A 153 -30.70 -13.54 14.05
N LEU A 154 -29.90 -12.74 13.34
CA LEU A 154 -30.27 -11.39 12.93
C LEU A 154 -31.42 -11.38 11.91
N LEU A 155 -31.45 -12.34 10.97
CA LEU A 155 -32.58 -12.50 10.05
C LEU A 155 -33.87 -12.90 10.76
N ILE A 156 -33.82 -13.79 11.75
CA ILE A 156 -35.00 -14.15 12.57
C ILE A 156 -35.51 -12.93 13.34
N TYR A 157 -34.60 -12.13 13.90
CA TYR A 157 -34.96 -10.87 14.55
C TYR A 157 -35.66 -9.91 13.58
N LEU A 158 -35.13 -9.71 12.37
CA LEU A 158 -35.74 -8.87 11.34
C LEU A 158 -37.09 -9.41 10.85
N ALA A 159 -37.23 -10.73 10.72
CA ALA A 159 -38.46 -11.37 10.26
C ALA A 159 -39.60 -11.32 11.29
N THR A 160 -39.27 -11.24 12.58
CA THR A 160 -40.27 -11.12 13.66
C THR A 160 -40.74 -9.67 13.88
N HIS A 161 -40.06 -8.68 13.29
CA HIS A 161 -40.48 -7.28 13.36
C HIS A 161 -41.68 -7.00 12.43
N PRO A 162 -42.84 -6.57 12.97
CA PRO A 162 -44.10 -6.46 12.23
C PRO A 162 -44.12 -5.38 11.13
N LYS A 163 -43.05 -4.58 11.01
CA LYS A 163 -42.91 -3.53 9.99
C LYS A 163 -42.16 -3.99 8.73
N TRP A 164 -41.62 -5.20 8.70
CA TRP A 164 -40.68 -5.63 7.65
C TRP A 164 -41.16 -6.89 6.93
N HIS A 165 -41.59 -6.73 5.69
CA HIS A 165 -41.87 -7.85 4.77
C HIS A 165 -40.61 -8.20 3.97
N LEU A 166 -39.86 -9.20 4.41
CA LEU A 166 -38.62 -9.65 3.76
C LEU A 166 -38.90 -10.29 2.39
N THR A 167 -38.59 -9.56 1.32
CA THR A 167 -38.61 -10.10 -0.06
C THR A 167 -37.24 -10.65 -0.44
N TRP A 168 -37.16 -11.66 -1.33
CA TRP A 168 -35.88 -12.22 -1.82
C TRP A 168 -34.91 -11.15 -2.34
N SER A 169 -35.41 -10.15 -3.06
CA SER A 169 -34.61 -9.02 -3.55
C SER A 169 -33.99 -8.18 -2.42
N GLN A 170 -34.73 -7.98 -1.33
CA GLN A 170 -34.24 -7.25 -0.17
C GLN A 170 -33.20 -8.07 0.60
N LEU A 171 -33.43 -9.39 0.74
CA LEU A 171 -32.46 -10.29 1.37
C LEU A 171 -31.12 -10.32 0.61
N HIS A 172 -31.16 -10.43 -0.72
CA HIS A 172 -29.97 -10.34 -1.57
C HIS A 172 -29.23 -9.01 -1.36
N THR A 173 -29.95 -7.90 -1.27
CA THR A 173 -29.36 -6.58 -1.06
C THR A 173 -28.77 -6.40 0.34
N ILE A 174 -29.43 -6.92 1.37
CA ILE A 174 -28.90 -6.96 2.74
C ILE A 174 -27.58 -7.74 2.77
N GLY A 175 -27.51 -8.88 2.07
CA GLY A 175 -26.29 -9.68 1.94
C GLY A 175 -25.14 -8.90 1.29
N ILE A 176 -25.40 -8.20 0.19
CA ILE A 176 -24.38 -7.37 -0.47
C ILE A 176 -23.92 -6.23 0.44
N THR A 177 -24.87 -5.53 1.06
CA THR A 177 -24.57 -4.40 1.96
C THR A 177 -23.73 -4.86 3.14
N ALA A 178 -24.12 -5.95 3.80
CA ALA A 178 -23.39 -6.53 4.93
C ALA A 178 -21.99 -7.01 4.55
N ALA A 179 -21.79 -7.54 3.34
CA ALA A 179 -20.47 -7.91 2.85
C ALA A 179 -19.54 -6.69 2.66
N ASN A 180 -20.11 -5.52 2.35
CA ASN A 180 -19.37 -4.29 2.09
C ASN A 180 -19.15 -3.41 3.33
N THR A 181 -19.97 -3.51 4.38
CA THR A 181 -19.85 -2.65 5.58
C THR A 181 -18.49 -2.79 6.27
N TRP A 182 -17.93 -3.99 6.35
CA TRP A 182 -16.59 -4.20 6.90
C TRP A 182 -15.51 -3.51 6.05
N GLY A 183 -15.61 -3.63 4.72
CA GLY A 183 -14.71 -2.93 3.81
C GLY A 183 -14.82 -1.41 3.92
N LEU A 184 -16.02 -0.89 4.18
CA LEU A 184 -16.28 0.53 4.34
C LEU A 184 -15.66 1.09 5.62
N PHE A 185 -15.74 0.36 6.73
CA PHE A 185 -15.03 0.68 7.96
C PHE A 185 -13.50 0.70 7.74
N LEU A 186 -12.96 -0.32 7.08
CA LEU A 186 -11.54 -0.37 6.75
C LEU A 186 -11.12 0.76 5.81
N LEU A 187 -11.98 1.14 4.86
CA LEU A 187 -11.73 2.26 3.96
C LEU A 187 -11.57 3.55 4.76
N VAL A 188 -12.46 3.82 5.73
CA VAL A 188 -12.34 5.02 6.57
C VAL A 188 -11.00 5.08 7.30
N LEU A 189 -10.57 3.96 7.90
CA LEU A 189 -9.29 3.89 8.62
C LEU A 189 -8.10 4.13 7.69
N LEU A 190 -8.04 3.43 6.56
CA LEU A 190 -6.90 3.45 5.65
C LEU A 190 -6.84 4.73 4.82
N LEU A 191 -7.99 5.25 4.41
CA LEU A 191 -8.09 6.53 3.69
C LEU A 191 -7.75 7.69 4.63
N GLY A 192 -8.30 7.72 5.84
CA GLY A 192 -8.02 8.76 6.83
C GLY A 192 -6.54 8.85 7.19
N TYR A 193 -5.88 7.71 7.38
CA TYR A 193 -4.43 7.66 7.57
C TYR A 193 -3.65 8.08 6.32
N GLY A 194 -4.01 7.55 5.15
CA GLY A 194 -3.32 7.80 3.89
C GLY A 194 -3.37 9.27 3.43
N LEU A 195 -4.47 9.97 3.71
CA LEU A 195 -4.64 11.39 3.36
C LEU A 195 -3.63 12.29 4.09
N VAL A 196 -3.19 11.90 5.29
CA VAL A 196 -2.25 12.71 6.10
C VAL A 196 -0.81 12.25 5.91
N GLU A 197 -0.57 10.94 5.91
CA GLU A 197 0.78 10.39 5.94
C GLU A 197 1.52 10.51 4.60
N ILE A 198 0.79 10.43 3.48
CA ILE A 198 1.41 10.46 2.15
C ILE A 198 2.07 11.80 1.83
N PRO A 199 1.41 12.97 2.01
CA PRO A 199 2.08 14.25 1.85
C PRO A 199 3.27 14.43 2.80
N ARG A 200 3.19 13.90 4.03
CA ARG A 200 4.26 13.96 5.03
C ARG A 200 5.48 13.16 4.62
N TYR A 201 5.27 11.96 4.09
CA TYR A 201 6.34 11.08 3.63
C TYR A 201 7.22 11.72 2.56
N PHE A 202 6.61 12.40 1.57
CA PHE A 202 7.37 13.11 0.53
C PHE A 202 8.07 14.37 1.07
N LYS A 203 7.58 14.96 2.18
CA LYS A 203 8.19 16.11 2.85
C LYS A 203 9.35 15.73 3.78
N ALA A 204 9.23 14.62 4.51
CA ALA A 204 10.24 14.13 5.45
C ALA A 204 11.37 13.33 4.77
N ALA A 205 11.21 13.02 3.47
CA ALA A 205 12.10 12.19 2.68
C ALA A 205 12.35 10.81 3.31
N LYS A 206 11.60 9.82 2.81
CA LYS A 206 11.89 8.37 2.62
C LYS A 206 13.11 7.70 3.28
N MET A 207 14.24 8.38 3.40
CA MET A 207 15.53 7.82 3.80
C MET A 207 15.75 7.81 5.31
N ALA A 208 14.92 8.50 6.07
CA ALA A 208 14.95 8.44 7.51
C ALA A 208 14.18 7.17 8.00
N THR A 209 12.89 7.06 7.69
CA THR A 209 12.05 5.93 8.15
C THR A 209 12.59 4.56 7.73
N GLU A 210 13.12 4.42 6.50
CA GLU A 210 13.68 3.15 6.02
C GLU A 210 14.95 2.72 6.79
N LYS A 211 15.71 3.67 7.36
CA LYS A 211 16.93 3.41 8.14
C LYS A 211 16.64 2.99 9.59
N ALA A 212 15.70 3.66 10.26
CA ALA A 212 15.28 3.31 11.62
C ALA A 212 14.67 1.89 11.67
N GLU A 213 13.88 1.56 10.66
CA GLU A 213 13.11 0.32 10.53
C GLU A 213 13.98 -0.96 10.48
N ALA A 214 15.24 -0.86 10.04
CA ALA A 214 16.14 -2.02 10.01
C ALA A 214 17.14 -2.08 11.16
N GLU A 215 17.41 -0.96 11.85
CA GLU A 215 18.24 -0.96 13.05
C GLU A 215 17.48 -1.61 14.23
N GLU A 216 16.16 -1.40 14.34
CA GLU A 216 15.30 -1.99 15.37
C GLU A 216 15.08 -3.51 15.21
N ASN A 217 14.89 -3.98 13.97
CA ASN A 217 14.74 -5.41 13.67
C ASN A 217 16.02 -6.24 13.92
N LEU A 218 17.18 -5.58 14.00
CA LEU A 218 18.46 -6.23 14.30
C LEU A 218 18.64 -6.42 15.82
N ALA A 219 18.14 -5.49 16.64
CA ALA A 219 18.22 -5.52 18.09
C ALA A 219 17.33 -6.63 18.70
N ASP A 220 16.08 -6.73 18.26
CA ASP A 220 15.11 -7.72 18.76
C ASP A 220 15.41 -9.18 18.34
N ALA A 221 16.17 -9.37 17.25
CA ALA A 221 16.51 -10.70 16.74
C ALA A 221 17.75 -11.33 17.41
N MET A 222 18.64 -10.52 17.99
CA MET A 222 19.85 -11.02 18.67
C MET A 222 19.57 -11.56 20.08
N GLU A 223 18.51 -11.09 20.75
CA GLU A 223 18.20 -11.47 22.13
C GLU A 223 17.58 -12.89 22.25
N VAL A 224 16.83 -13.35 21.24
CA VAL A 224 16.20 -14.69 21.24
C VAL A 224 17.18 -15.81 20.87
N ARG A 225 18.31 -15.48 20.21
CA ARG A 225 19.27 -16.47 19.72
C ARG A 225 20.08 -17.14 20.84
N PHE A 226 20.19 -16.48 22.00
CA PHE A 226 20.98 -16.98 23.13
C PHE A 226 20.18 -17.85 24.11
N PHE A 227 18.85 -17.79 24.13
CA PHE A 227 18.05 -18.55 25.10
C PHE A 227 17.60 -19.94 24.63
N CYS A 228 17.52 -20.18 23.32
CA CYS A 228 16.96 -21.45 22.80
C CYS A 228 17.99 -22.54 22.48
N HIS A 229 19.30 -22.29 22.59
CA HIS A 229 20.32 -23.26 22.17
C HIS A 229 20.64 -24.34 23.23
N GLU A 230 20.10 -24.27 24.45
CA GLU A 230 20.62 -25.13 25.54
C GLU A 230 19.61 -26.02 26.27
N SER A 231 18.39 -26.21 25.78
CA SER A 231 17.49 -27.17 26.45
C SER A 231 16.39 -27.67 25.53
N VAL A 232 16.37 -28.98 25.24
CA VAL A 232 15.19 -29.88 25.41
C VAL A 232 15.33 -31.12 24.51
N ARG A 233 15.25 -32.30 25.16
CA ARG A 233 15.26 -33.64 24.55
C ARG A 233 13.88 -34.03 24.02
N TYR A 234 13.87 -34.92 23.02
CA TYR A 234 12.80 -35.21 22.06
C TYR A 234 11.51 -35.91 22.58
N ASN A 235 11.34 -36.19 23.87
CA ASN A 235 10.38 -37.24 24.31
C ASN A 235 9.40 -36.90 25.45
N ASN A 236 8.95 -35.65 25.61
CA ASN A 236 8.03 -35.26 26.69
C ASN A 236 6.66 -34.73 26.21
N SER A 237 5.69 -34.68 27.13
CA SER A 237 4.33 -34.09 27.04
C SER A 237 4.25 -32.66 26.49
N LEU A 238 5.41 -32.03 26.30
CA LEU A 238 5.65 -30.69 25.78
C LEU A 238 5.47 -30.54 24.26
N ARG A 239 4.92 -31.52 23.52
CA ARG A 239 4.75 -31.40 22.05
C ARG A 239 3.97 -30.16 21.62
N LYS A 240 2.98 -29.71 22.42
CA LYS A 240 2.30 -28.41 22.21
C LYS A 240 3.23 -27.20 22.40
N CYS A 241 4.14 -27.25 23.37
CA CYS A 241 5.19 -26.23 23.52
C CYS A 241 6.21 -26.31 22.40
N VAL A 242 6.57 -27.50 21.92
CA VAL A 242 7.47 -27.70 20.77
C VAL A 242 6.83 -27.15 19.49
N ASP A 243 5.55 -27.38 19.22
CA ASP A 243 4.85 -26.79 18.07
C ASP A 243 4.80 -25.26 18.18
N THR A 244 4.62 -24.73 19.39
CA THR A 244 4.67 -23.29 19.66
C THR A 244 6.08 -22.73 19.42
N ILE A 245 7.11 -23.41 19.90
CA ILE A 245 8.53 -23.06 19.69
C ILE A 245 8.89 -23.16 18.21
N LEU A 246 8.48 -24.22 17.50
CA LEU A 246 8.74 -24.40 16.07
C LEU A 246 8.12 -23.26 15.26
N THR A 247 6.88 -22.89 15.61
CA THR A 247 6.19 -21.74 14.98
C THR A 247 6.94 -20.43 15.24
N LYS A 248 7.43 -20.23 16.47
CA LYS A 248 8.21 -19.03 16.85
C LYS A 248 9.60 -18.99 16.20
N VAL A 249 10.29 -20.13 16.10
CA VAL A 249 11.61 -20.26 15.45
C VAL A 249 11.51 -20.00 13.95
N ILE A 250 10.46 -20.51 13.28
CA ILE A 250 10.22 -20.21 11.85
C ILE A 250 10.07 -18.69 11.66
N SER A 251 9.25 -18.04 12.49
CA SER A 251 9.08 -16.58 12.42
C SER A 251 10.37 -15.81 12.73
N ALA A 252 11.19 -16.28 13.69
CA ALA A 252 12.46 -15.64 14.02
C ALA A 252 13.52 -15.79 12.91
N VAL A 253 13.59 -16.97 12.28
CA VAL A 253 14.48 -17.21 11.14
C VAL A 253 14.07 -16.39 9.92
N GLN A 254 12.76 -16.21 9.69
CA GLN A 254 12.24 -15.33 8.64
C GLN A 254 12.64 -13.87 8.89
N ARG A 255 12.46 -13.35 10.11
CA ARG A 255 12.89 -11.99 10.48
C ARG A 255 14.39 -11.78 10.33
N TYR A 256 15.20 -12.75 10.78
CA TYR A 256 16.65 -12.68 10.61
C TYR A 256 17.05 -12.60 9.14
N ARG A 257 16.43 -13.42 8.27
CA ARG A 257 16.70 -13.38 6.82
C ARG A 257 16.25 -12.07 6.19
N GLN A 258 15.11 -11.53 6.61
CA GLN A 258 14.62 -10.21 6.17
C GLN A 258 15.62 -9.11 6.55
N ALA A 259 16.02 -9.04 7.82
CA ALA A 259 16.98 -8.05 8.30
C ALA A 259 18.33 -8.17 7.58
N GLN A 260 18.82 -9.40 7.35
CA GLN A 260 20.06 -9.65 6.62
C GLN A 260 20.02 -9.13 5.17
N VAL A 261 18.86 -9.14 4.52
CA VAL A 261 18.67 -8.64 3.15
C VAL A 261 18.43 -7.14 3.13
N GLN A 262 17.77 -6.58 4.14
CA GLN A 262 17.53 -5.14 4.25
C GLN A 262 18.81 -4.35 4.55
N TRP A 263 19.72 -4.90 5.36
CA TRP A 263 20.98 -4.26 5.73
C TRP A 263 21.79 -3.68 4.55
N PRO A 264 22.16 -4.47 3.50
CA PRO A 264 22.93 -3.93 2.38
C PRO A 264 22.16 -2.86 1.59
N ILE A 265 20.83 -2.98 1.46
CA ILE A 265 20.00 -2.01 0.74
C ILE A 265 20.05 -0.64 1.44
N LEU A 266 19.97 -0.65 2.77
CA LEU A 266 20.01 0.58 3.56
C LEU A 266 21.40 1.18 3.61
N LEU A 267 22.43 0.34 3.61
CA LEU A 267 23.80 0.77 3.49
C LEU A 267 24.03 1.50 2.14
N ASP A 268 23.55 0.93 1.04
CA ASP A 268 23.61 1.55 -0.29
C ASP A 268 22.86 2.90 -0.34
N GLN A 269 21.68 2.97 0.28
CA GLN A 269 20.93 4.23 0.39
C GLN A 269 21.69 5.28 1.21
N ALA A 270 22.30 4.87 2.33
CA ALA A 270 23.08 5.77 3.18
C ALA A 270 24.31 6.30 2.44
N PHE A 271 25.03 5.46 1.69
CA PHE A 271 26.16 5.90 0.86
C PHE A 271 25.72 6.82 -0.27
N HIS A 272 24.62 6.51 -0.97
CA HIS A 272 24.06 7.38 -2.00
C HIS A 272 23.74 8.78 -1.43
N LEU A 273 23.14 8.85 -0.24
CA LEU A 273 22.87 10.12 0.44
C LEU A 273 24.13 10.91 0.77
N GLU A 274 25.14 10.22 1.29
CA GLU A 274 26.43 10.82 1.59
C GLU A 274 27.09 11.38 0.32
N ASP A 275 27.01 10.64 -0.79
CA ASP A 275 27.52 11.05 -2.09
C ASP A 275 26.78 12.26 -2.67
N VAL A 276 25.45 12.33 -2.52
CA VAL A 276 24.67 13.53 -2.86
C VAL A 276 25.12 14.72 -2.03
N ALA A 277 25.26 14.57 -0.71
CA ALA A 277 25.68 15.66 0.18
C ALA A 277 27.10 16.16 -0.15
N LYS A 278 28.04 15.25 -0.42
CA LYS A 278 29.40 15.61 -0.87
C LYS A 278 29.39 16.30 -2.23
N SER A 279 28.58 15.79 -3.16
CA SER A 279 28.47 16.34 -4.53
C SER A 279 27.80 17.71 -4.57
N GLN A 280 26.92 18.03 -3.62
CA GLN A 280 26.34 19.37 -3.46
C GLN A 280 27.37 20.39 -2.95
N LEU A 281 28.31 19.97 -2.12
CA LEU A 281 29.37 20.82 -1.57
C LEU A 281 30.54 21.01 -2.55
N SER A 282 30.73 20.07 -3.48
CA SER A 282 31.79 20.14 -4.48
C SER A 282 31.52 21.24 -5.53
N PRO A 283 32.53 22.04 -5.92
CA PRO A 283 32.40 22.99 -7.02
C PRO A 283 32.32 22.31 -8.40
N VAL A 284 32.66 21.02 -8.48
CA VAL A 284 32.64 20.23 -9.71
C VAL A 284 31.25 19.60 -9.89
N ARG A 285 30.55 19.94 -10.99
CA ARG A 285 29.19 19.43 -11.31
C ARG A 285 29.19 18.00 -11.87
N HIS A 286 29.98 17.12 -11.26
CA HIS A 286 30.02 15.70 -11.60
C HIS A 286 29.60 14.90 -10.37
N PHE A 287 28.65 14.01 -10.56
CA PHE A 287 28.25 13.08 -9.51
C PHE A 287 29.33 11.99 -9.36
N THR A 288 29.91 11.89 -8.16
CA THR A 288 30.93 10.88 -7.84
C THR A 288 30.36 9.86 -6.87
N HIS A 289 30.29 8.60 -7.30
CA HIS A 289 29.88 7.48 -6.46
C HIS A 289 31.07 6.99 -5.62
N SER A 290 30.91 6.86 -4.30
CA SER A 290 31.95 6.31 -3.40
C SER A 290 32.16 4.81 -3.61
N PHE A 291 31.12 4.10 -4.02
CA PHE A 291 31.17 2.69 -4.41
C PHE A 291 30.60 2.52 -5.81
N PRO A 292 31.23 1.75 -6.70
CA PRO A 292 30.62 1.43 -7.99
C PRO A 292 29.37 0.60 -7.74
N SER A 293 28.18 1.18 -7.93
CA SER A 293 26.93 0.43 -7.82
C SER A 293 26.94 -0.71 -8.84
N GLU A 294 26.74 -1.96 -8.42
CA GLU A 294 26.57 -3.13 -9.29
C GLU A 294 25.24 -3.10 -10.10
N GLN A 295 24.65 -1.93 -10.32
CA GLN A 295 23.51 -1.82 -11.21
C GLN A 295 24.02 -1.83 -12.65
N HIS A 296 23.84 -2.98 -13.31
CA HIS A 296 23.98 -3.18 -14.76
C HIS A 296 23.06 -2.23 -15.54
N HIS A 297 23.43 -0.95 -15.58
CA HIS A 297 22.76 0.05 -16.38
C HIS A 297 23.06 -0.24 -17.85
N GLY A 298 22.02 -0.52 -18.63
CA GLY A 298 22.14 -0.81 -20.06
C GLY A 298 22.80 0.33 -20.83
N TRP A 299 23.32 0.03 -22.02
CA TRP A 299 24.03 0.99 -22.89
C TRP A 299 23.25 2.29 -23.14
N ILE A 300 21.92 2.20 -23.22
CA ILE A 300 21.00 3.35 -23.39
C ILE A 300 21.04 4.29 -22.18
N HIS A 301 21.10 3.76 -20.97
CA HIS A 301 21.16 4.56 -19.75
C HIS A 301 22.50 5.28 -19.64
N ARG A 302 23.60 4.62 -20.00
CA ARG A 302 24.95 5.22 -19.99
C ARG A 302 25.12 6.34 -21.03
N PHE A 303 24.33 6.30 -22.11
CA PHE A 303 24.35 7.33 -23.15
C PHE A 303 23.49 8.55 -22.77
N ILE A 304 22.37 8.34 -22.07
CA ILE A 304 21.43 9.39 -21.66
C ILE A 304 21.83 10.05 -20.33
N PHE A 305 22.30 9.26 -19.36
CA PHE A 305 22.78 9.73 -18.06
C PHE A 305 24.29 9.94 -18.09
N THR A 306 24.70 11.13 -18.54
CA THR A 306 26.07 11.62 -18.27
C THR A 306 26.17 12.05 -16.80
N PRO A 307 27.34 11.95 -16.15
CA PRO A 307 27.53 12.26 -14.73
C PRO A 307 27.20 13.72 -14.36
N ALA A 308 27.16 14.62 -15.35
CA ALA A 308 26.67 15.99 -15.18
C ALA A 308 25.14 16.06 -15.12
N VAL A 309 24.43 15.30 -15.97
CA VAL A 309 22.97 15.20 -15.97
C VAL A 309 22.48 14.52 -14.69
N GLU A 310 23.20 13.50 -14.23
CA GLU A 310 22.96 12.83 -12.95
C GLU A 310 23.10 13.81 -11.77
N TRP A 311 24.12 14.66 -11.77
CA TRP A 311 24.26 15.72 -10.76
C TRP A 311 23.07 16.70 -10.76
N TYR A 312 22.63 17.17 -11.93
CA TYR A 312 21.46 18.06 -12.02
C TYR A 312 20.18 17.39 -11.55
N TRP A 313 19.99 16.11 -11.89
CA TRP A 313 18.84 15.34 -11.44
C TRP A 313 18.86 15.16 -9.92
N GLU A 314 19.94 14.61 -9.36
CA GLU A 314 20.03 14.23 -7.95
C GLU A 314 20.14 15.43 -7.00
N CYS A 315 20.98 16.41 -7.34
CA CYS A 315 21.28 17.51 -6.42
C CYS A 315 20.28 18.67 -6.50
N VAL A 316 19.64 18.90 -7.66
CA VAL A 316 18.79 20.08 -7.90
C VAL A 316 17.34 19.68 -8.16
N PHE A 317 17.09 18.90 -9.21
CA PHE A 317 15.72 18.64 -9.67
C PHE A 317 14.94 17.75 -8.71
N ARG A 318 15.56 16.69 -8.19
CA ARG A 318 14.93 15.69 -7.31
C ARG A 318 14.33 16.33 -6.05
N GLN A 319 15.04 17.24 -5.40
CA GLN A 319 14.52 17.92 -4.20
C GLN A 319 13.35 18.86 -4.55
N GLY A 320 13.45 19.61 -5.66
CA GLY A 320 12.37 20.48 -6.14
C GLY A 320 11.12 19.69 -6.53
N PHE A 321 11.31 18.59 -7.26
CA PHE A 321 10.24 17.68 -7.69
C PHE A 321 9.49 17.08 -6.51
N TYR A 322 10.18 16.55 -5.49
CA TYR A 322 9.51 15.99 -4.31
C TYR A 322 8.79 17.05 -3.48
N LYS A 323 9.34 18.28 -3.38
CA LYS A 323 8.64 19.40 -2.73
C LYS A 323 7.37 19.78 -3.48
N LEU A 324 7.43 19.92 -4.81
CA LEU A 324 6.27 20.21 -5.65
C LEU A 324 5.22 19.10 -5.53
N LEU A 325 5.65 17.84 -5.62
CA LEU A 325 4.77 16.68 -5.48
C LEU A 325 4.10 16.65 -4.10
N ALA A 326 4.83 16.92 -3.02
CA ALA A 326 4.27 17.01 -1.68
C ALA A 326 3.21 18.11 -1.56
N VAL A 327 3.43 19.28 -2.18
CA VAL A 327 2.44 20.37 -2.22
C VAL A 327 1.19 19.95 -3.00
N VAL A 328 1.36 19.35 -4.18
CA VAL A 328 0.23 18.86 -5.00
C VAL A 328 -0.58 17.80 -4.26
N LEU A 329 0.09 16.82 -3.64
CA LEU A 329 -0.59 15.78 -2.86
C LEU A 329 -1.29 16.35 -1.61
N CYS A 330 -0.74 17.38 -0.98
CA CYS A 330 -1.37 18.08 0.13
C CYS A 330 -2.65 18.80 -0.32
N LEU A 331 -2.61 19.49 -1.46
CA LEU A 331 -3.78 20.15 -2.04
C LEU A 331 -4.87 19.14 -2.44
N LEU A 332 -4.49 18.02 -3.07
CA LEU A 332 -5.43 16.95 -3.40
C LEU A 332 -6.04 16.30 -2.15
N SER A 333 -5.24 16.08 -1.11
CA SER A 333 -5.72 15.56 0.18
C SER A 333 -6.74 16.51 0.81
N ALA A 334 -6.42 17.81 0.88
CA ALA A 334 -7.35 18.82 1.37
C ALA A 334 -8.64 18.88 0.53
N ALA A 335 -8.53 18.75 -0.80
CA ALA A 335 -9.69 18.72 -1.68
C ALA A 335 -10.58 17.48 -1.46
N VAL A 336 -9.99 16.30 -1.20
CA VAL A 336 -10.73 15.10 -0.82
C VAL A 336 -11.41 15.29 0.52
N VAL A 337 -10.69 15.69 1.57
CA VAL A 337 -11.28 15.91 2.90
C VAL A 337 -12.43 16.92 2.84
N TRP A 338 -12.26 18.02 2.09
CA TRP A 338 -13.33 18.98 1.86
C TRP A 338 -14.53 18.36 1.15
N SER A 339 -14.29 17.59 0.09
CA SER A 339 -15.36 16.98 -0.71
C SER A 339 -16.11 15.88 0.08
N GLU A 340 -15.42 15.13 0.94
CA GLU A 340 -16.02 14.19 1.89
C GLU A 340 -16.92 14.91 2.90
N CYS A 341 -16.46 16.03 3.45
CA CYS A 341 -17.23 16.80 4.42
C CYS A 341 -18.41 17.55 3.79
N THR A 342 -18.47 17.68 2.47
CA THR A 342 -19.47 18.51 1.79
C THR A 342 -20.40 17.72 0.87
N PHE A 343 -20.19 16.41 0.68
CA PHE A 343 -21.00 15.64 -0.27
C PHE A 343 -22.48 15.57 0.13
N PHE A 344 -22.84 15.71 1.41
CA PHE A 344 -24.24 15.68 1.87
C PHE A 344 -25.05 16.88 1.37
N ASN A 345 -24.40 18.00 1.05
CA ASN A 345 -25.09 19.20 0.59
C ASN A 345 -25.21 19.17 -0.94
N THR A 346 -26.42 18.87 -1.42
CA THR A 346 -26.71 18.72 -2.85
C THR A 346 -27.14 20.03 -3.50
N ASN A 347 -27.64 20.98 -2.71
CA ASN A 347 -28.07 22.30 -3.16
C ASN A 347 -27.64 23.37 -2.14
N PRO A 348 -26.52 24.09 -2.34
CA PRO A 348 -25.61 24.08 -3.49
C PRO A 348 -24.62 22.91 -3.50
N VAL A 349 -24.10 22.56 -4.68
CA VAL A 349 -23.05 21.54 -4.85
C VAL A 349 -21.72 22.08 -4.33
N LEU A 350 -21.29 21.60 -3.16
CA LEU A 350 -20.08 22.08 -2.47
C LEU A 350 -18.84 21.19 -2.66
N SER A 351 -19.01 19.93 -3.09
CA SER A 351 -17.91 19.02 -3.39
C SER A 351 -17.12 19.54 -4.60
N LEU A 352 -15.80 19.70 -4.45
CA LEU A 352 -14.93 20.26 -5.50
C LEU A 352 -14.95 19.38 -6.75
N PHE A 353 -14.89 18.05 -6.58
CA PHE A 353 -14.91 17.11 -7.68
C PHE A 353 -16.26 17.12 -8.41
N ALA A 354 -17.37 17.24 -7.70
CA ALA A 354 -18.68 17.36 -8.32
C ALA A 354 -18.83 18.67 -9.10
N VAL A 355 -18.30 19.80 -8.58
CA VAL A 355 -18.30 21.09 -9.29
C VAL A 355 -17.49 21.00 -10.59
N PHE A 356 -16.27 20.46 -10.55
CA PHE A 356 -15.45 20.31 -11.76
C PHE A 356 -16.13 19.47 -12.83
N VAL A 357 -16.76 18.38 -12.41
CA VAL A 357 -17.46 17.48 -13.34
C VAL A 357 -18.71 18.12 -13.92
N GLN A 358 -19.51 18.84 -13.13
CA GLN A 358 -20.68 19.59 -13.63
C GLN A 358 -20.28 20.74 -14.56
N MET A 359 -19.15 21.40 -14.30
CA MET A 359 -18.61 22.42 -15.20
C MET A 359 -18.17 21.82 -16.54
N ALA A 360 -17.48 20.68 -16.50
CA ALA A 360 -17.05 19.96 -17.70
C ALA A 360 -18.24 19.42 -18.51
N GLU A 361 -19.30 18.99 -17.84
CA GLU A 361 -20.57 18.58 -18.45
C GLU A 361 -21.25 19.73 -19.19
N LYS A 362 -21.30 20.93 -18.60
CA LYS A 362 -21.84 22.13 -19.28
C LYS A 362 -21.05 22.48 -20.55
N GLN A 363 -19.73 22.29 -20.53
CA GLN A 363 -18.85 22.55 -21.68
C GLN A 363 -18.81 21.40 -22.70
N HIS A 364 -19.56 20.31 -22.48
CA HIS A 364 -19.56 19.10 -23.32
C HIS A 364 -18.16 18.50 -23.54
N ASN A 365 -17.24 18.67 -22.58
CA ASN A 365 -15.88 18.17 -22.68
C ASN A 365 -15.73 16.83 -21.93
N TYR A 366 -16.04 15.74 -22.63
CA TYR A 366 -15.99 14.38 -22.08
C TYR A 366 -14.58 13.95 -21.65
N ILE A 367 -13.54 14.40 -22.35
CA ILE A 367 -12.14 14.11 -21.99
C ILE A 367 -11.82 14.75 -20.64
N CYS A 368 -12.29 15.97 -20.39
CA CYS A 368 -12.11 16.62 -19.08
C CYS A 368 -12.82 15.87 -17.96
N ILE A 369 -14.05 15.40 -18.18
CA ILE A 369 -14.78 14.56 -17.22
C ILE A 369 -13.99 13.28 -16.91
N GLU A 370 -13.51 12.58 -17.95
CA GLU A 370 -12.72 11.36 -17.81
C GLU A 370 -11.42 11.62 -17.03
N MET A 371 -10.68 12.69 -17.37
CA MET A 371 -9.43 13.05 -16.71
C MET A 371 -9.63 13.45 -15.25
N VAL A 372 -10.67 14.24 -14.93
CA VAL A 372 -10.99 14.60 -13.54
C VAL A 372 -11.35 13.35 -12.74
N CYS A 373 -12.20 12.47 -13.30
CA CYS A 373 -12.57 11.21 -12.66
C CYS A 373 -11.35 10.31 -12.45
N PHE A 374 -10.48 10.20 -13.46
CA PHE A 374 -9.25 9.41 -13.40
C PHE A 374 -8.29 9.91 -12.33
N VAL A 375 -7.97 11.22 -12.30
CA VAL A 375 -7.09 11.81 -11.28
C VAL A 375 -7.66 11.62 -9.88
N SER A 376 -8.97 11.78 -9.71
CA SER A 376 -9.64 11.63 -8.41
C SER A 376 -9.58 10.18 -7.90
N ILE A 377 -9.99 9.19 -8.70
CA ILE A 377 -9.95 7.79 -8.28
C ILE A 377 -8.52 7.29 -8.11
N LEU A 378 -7.59 7.72 -8.98
CA LEU A 378 -6.17 7.38 -8.87
C LEU A 378 -5.59 7.88 -7.55
N PHE A 379 -5.91 9.10 -7.13
CA PHE A 379 -5.45 9.63 -5.85
C PHE A 379 -6.04 8.86 -4.67
N LEU A 380 -7.34 8.57 -4.66
CA LEU A 380 -7.98 7.77 -3.60
C LEU A 380 -7.36 6.36 -3.51
N CYS A 381 -7.18 5.69 -4.66
CA CYS A 381 -6.49 4.40 -4.74
C CYS A 381 -5.03 4.51 -4.29
N PHE A 382 -4.30 5.55 -4.68
CA PHE A 382 -2.93 5.76 -4.22
C PHE A 382 -2.87 5.94 -2.71
N CYS A 383 -3.82 6.67 -2.12
CA CYS A 383 -3.95 6.82 -0.67
C CYS A 383 -4.16 5.49 0.04
N VAL A 384 -5.21 4.77 -0.34
CA VAL A 384 -5.57 3.51 0.31
C VAL A 384 -4.49 2.45 0.07
N PHE A 385 -4.04 2.28 -1.17
CA PHE A 385 -3.09 1.22 -1.51
C PHE A 385 -1.70 1.49 -0.93
N SER A 386 -1.22 2.74 -0.96
CA SER A 386 0.05 3.07 -0.30
C SER A 386 -0.02 2.83 1.20
N THR A 387 -1.16 3.10 1.86
CA THR A 387 -1.36 2.75 3.26
C THR A 387 -1.32 1.23 3.45
N VAL A 388 -2.00 0.45 2.61
CA VAL A 388 -1.99 -1.02 2.67
C VAL A 388 -0.56 -1.57 2.54
N PHE A 389 0.24 -1.08 1.60
CA PHE A 389 1.62 -1.54 1.44
C PHE A 389 2.55 -1.18 2.60
N ARG A 390 2.18 -0.21 3.45
CA ARG A 390 3.03 0.32 4.53
C ARG A 390 2.57 -0.09 5.93
N ILE A 391 1.26 -0.20 6.14
CA ILE A 391 0.71 -0.41 7.46
C ILE A 391 1.17 -1.74 8.01
N ARG A 392 1.77 -1.71 9.19
CA ARG A 392 2.14 -2.89 9.97
C ARG A 392 0.99 -3.22 10.92
N VAL A 393 0.25 -4.28 10.64
CA VAL A 393 -0.82 -4.72 11.57
C VAL A 393 -0.22 -5.75 12.52
N PHE A 394 0.32 -5.24 13.63
CA PHE A 394 1.06 -6.03 14.61
C PHE A 394 2.06 -6.98 13.93
N HIS A 395 2.14 -8.23 14.40
CA HIS A 395 3.00 -9.27 13.84
C HIS A 395 2.35 -10.08 12.71
N TYR A 396 1.13 -9.72 12.28
CA TYR A 396 0.34 -10.55 11.34
C TYR A 396 0.51 -10.10 9.88
N TYR A 397 0.79 -8.81 9.66
CA TYR A 397 0.83 -8.25 8.32
C TYR A 397 1.97 -7.25 8.17
N HIS A 398 2.89 -7.57 7.26
CA HIS A 398 3.99 -6.71 6.81
C HIS A 398 4.37 -7.11 5.37
N LEU A 399 4.56 -6.12 4.50
CA LEU A 399 5.02 -6.28 3.12
C LEU A 399 6.45 -5.79 2.98
N VAL A 400 7.40 -6.72 2.97
CA VAL A 400 8.82 -6.42 2.76
C VAL A 400 9.12 -6.44 1.25
N PRO A 401 9.70 -5.36 0.68
CA PRO A 401 10.19 -5.40 -0.70
C PRO A 401 11.35 -6.42 -0.86
N HIS A 402 11.76 -6.70 -2.10
CA HIS A 402 12.87 -7.61 -2.45
C HIS A 402 12.59 -9.10 -2.19
N HIS A 403 11.36 -9.53 -2.49
CA HIS A 403 10.95 -10.95 -2.47
C HIS A 403 10.97 -11.58 -1.06
N GLN A 404 10.96 -10.77 0.00
CA GLN A 404 11.02 -11.24 1.38
C GLN A 404 9.65 -11.29 2.08
N THR A 405 8.56 -10.97 1.37
CA THR A 405 7.21 -11.04 1.94
C THR A 405 6.76 -12.49 2.11
N ASP A 406 6.20 -12.81 3.27
CA ASP A 406 5.62 -14.11 3.55
C ASP A 406 4.31 -14.36 2.79
N ALA A 407 4.03 -15.63 2.50
CA ALA A 407 2.83 -16.05 1.78
C ALA A 407 1.52 -15.55 2.44
N TYR A 408 1.47 -15.51 3.78
CA TYR A 408 0.30 -15.05 4.52
C TYR A 408 0.05 -13.55 4.33
N SER A 409 1.06 -12.71 4.55
CA SER A 409 0.98 -11.25 4.35
C SER A 409 0.60 -10.90 2.92
N LEU A 410 1.17 -11.63 1.95
CA LEU A 410 0.85 -11.44 0.55
C LEU A 410 -0.63 -11.71 0.25
N GLN A 411 -1.18 -12.83 0.71
CA GLN A 411 -2.61 -13.14 0.56
C GLN A 411 -3.51 -12.17 1.34
N PHE A 412 -3.07 -11.74 2.52
CA PHE A 412 -3.81 -10.76 3.33
C PHE A 412 -3.94 -9.44 2.60
N SER A 413 -2.87 -8.97 1.94
CA SER A 413 -2.95 -7.78 1.08
C SER A 413 -3.94 -7.95 -0.06
N GLY A 414 -3.93 -9.11 -0.74
CA GLY A 414 -4.89 -9.41 -1.82
C GLY A 414 -6.34 -9.41 -1.33
N MET A 415 -6.59 -9.98 -0.15
CA MET A 415 -7.91 -9.98 0.48
C MET A 415 -8.35 -8.57 0.82
N LEU A 416 -7.43 -7.75 1.36
CA LEU A 416 -7.69 -6.38 1.73
C LEU A 416 -8.03 -5.52 0.51
N PHE A 417 -7.28 -5.66 -0.59
CA PHE A 417 -7.59 -4.95 -1.84
C PHE A 417 -8.97 -5.32 -2.41
N CYS A 418 -9.31 -6.61 -2.47
CA CYS A 418 -10.62 -7.03 -2.97
C CYS A 418 -11.77 -6.55 -2.07
N ARG A 419 -11.55 -6.48 -0.75
CA ARG A 419 -12.54 -5.94 0.21
C ARG A 419 -12.73 -4.43 0.12
N LEU A 420 -11.65 -3.70 -0.13
CA LEU A 420 -11.65 -2.24 -0.19
C LEU A 420 -12.11 -1.69 -1.54
N THR A 421 -12.01 -2.48 -2.61
CA THR A 421 -12.36 -2.05 -3.96
C THR A 421 -13.80 -1.53 -4.05
N PRO A 422 -14.83 -2.26 -3.56
CA PRO A 422 -16.17 -1.73 -3.63
C PRO A 422 -16.49 -0.46 -2.85
N PRO A 423 -16.17 -0.37 -1.56
CA PRO A 423 -16.42 0.84 -0.80
C PRO A 423 -15.63 2.03 -1.36
N LEU A 424 -14.44 1.80 -1.94
CA LEU A 424 -13.65 2.84 -2.59
C LEU A 424 -14.37 3.39 -3.84
N CYS A 425 -14.91 2.51 -4.69
CA CYS A 425 -15.73 2.93 -5.84
C CYS A 425 -16.98 3.71 -5.42
N LEU A 426 -17.71 3.24 -4.40
CA LEU A 426 -18.90 3.90 -3.88
C LEU A 426 -18.57 5.27 -3.26
N ASN A 427 -17.47 5.36 -2.50
CA ASN A 427 -16.95 6.61 -1.95
C ASN A 427 -16.67 7.63 -3.05
N PHE A 428 -15.94 7.22 -4.10
CA PHE A 428 -15.69 8.08 -5.27
C PHE A 428 -16.97 8.52 -5.99
N LEU A 429 -17.93 7.60 -6.22
CA LEU A 429 -19.20 7.93 -6.87
C LEU A 429 -20.06 8.89 -6.03
N GLY A 430 -19.96 8.80 -4.69
CA GLY A 430 -20.55 9.76 -3.76
C GLY A 430 -19.94 11.15 -3.89
N LEU A 431 -18.61 11.24 -3.96
CA LEU A 431 -17.88 12.52 -4.11
C LEU A 431 -18.26 13.31 -5.38
N ILE A 432 -18.58 12.62 -6.48
CA ILE A 432 -18.97 13.26 -7.75
C ILE A 432 -20.50 13.42 -7.92
N HIS A 433 -21.29 13.16 -6.88
CA HIS A 433 -22.77 13.19 -6.91
C HIS A 433 -23.37 12.36 -8.05
N MET A 434 -22.83 11.16 -8.28
CA MET A 434 -23.39 10.15 -9.20
C MET A 434 -24.16 9.04 -8.47
N ASP A 435 -24.00 8.93 -7.15
CA ASP A 435 -24.87 8.05 -6.38
C ASP A 435 -26.27 8.67 -6.23
N SER A 436 -27.27 8.00 -6.80
CA SER A 436 -28.68 8.39 -6.73
C SER A 436 -29.23 8.45 -5.30
N ALA A 437 -28.56 7.80 -4.33
CA ALA A 437 -28.93 7.89 -2.92
C ALA A 437 -28.67 9.29 -2.34
N ILE A 438 -27.64 9.98 -2.83
CA ILE A 438 -27.20 11.29 -2.33
C ILE A 438 -27.81 12.40 -3.17
N SER A 439 -27.87 12.26 -4.50
CA SER A 439 -28.22 13.39 -5.37
C SER A 439 -29.70 13.80 -5.36
N HIS A 440 -30.62 13.00 -4.79
CA HIS A 440 -32.09 13.17 -4.83
C HIS A 440 -32.71 13.44 -6.24
N GLN A 441 -31.91 13.44 -7.30
CA GLN A 441 -32.29 13.54 -8.70
C GLN A 441 -32.19 12.14 -9.33
N ASP A 442 -33.17 11.82 -10.17
CA ASP A 442 -33.21 10.59 -10.97
C ASP A 442 -32.17 10.65 -12.09
N ARG A 443 -30.89 10.58 -11.70
CA ARG A 443 -29.79 10.43 -12.65
C ARG A 443 -29.62 8.95 -12.99
N ILE A 444 -29.25 8.69 -14.24
CA ILE A 444 -28.90 7.36 -14.70
C ILE A 444 -27.72 6.87 -13.86
N GLN A 445 -27.91 5.73 -13.20
CA GLN A 445 -26.90 5.08 -12.38
C GLN A 445 -25.82 4.43 -13.24
N THR A 446 -24.61 4.31 -12.71
CA THR A 446 -23.50 3.63 -13.41
C THR A 446 -23.73 2.13 -13.51
N SER A 447 -23.12 1.50 -14.52
CA SER A 447 -23.16 0.03 -14.67
C SER A 447 -22.63 -0.65 -13.41
N TYR A 448 -21.59 -0.06 -12.79
CA TYR A 448 -21.08 -0.46 -11.48
C TYR A 448 -22.16 -0.49 -10.39
N THR A 449 -22.89 0.62 -10.18
CA THR A 449 -23.92 0.71 -9.12
C THR A 449 -25.08 -0.26 -9.33
N SER A 450 -25.38 -0.62 -10.58
CA SER A 450 -26.43 -1.61 -10.89
C SER A 450 -26.09 -3.03 -10.39
N ILE A 451 -24.79 -3.38 -10.36
CA ILE A 451 -24.32 -4.70 -9.92
C ILE A 451 -23.99 -4.70 -8.43
N MET A 452 -23.37 -3.62 -7.95
CA MET A 452 -22.95 -3.48 -6.56
C MET A 452 -24.12 -3.20 -5.60
N GLY A 453 -25.24 -2.71 -6.14
CA GLY A 453 -26.36 -2.20 -5.37
C GLY A 453 -26.09 -0.78 -4.86
N SER A 454 -27.09 0.09 -4.93
CA SER A 454 -27.07 1.37 -4.24
C SER A 454 -27.42 1.15 -2.76
N MET A 455 -26.74 1.85 -1.85
CA MET A 455 -26.99 1.79 -0.40
C MET A 455 -28.41 2.22 0.01
N ARG A 456 -29.22 2.73 -0.94
CA ARG A 456 -30.59 3.23 -0.76
C ARG A 456 -31.60 2.20 -0.24
N LEU A 457 -31.35 0.89 -0.38
CA LEU A 457 -32.32 -0.17 -0.05
C LEU A 457 -32.41 -0.51 1.46
N LEU A 458 -31.52 0.05 2.29
CA LEU A 458 -31.63 0.05 3.75
C LEU A 458 -31.52 1.50 4.25
N SER A 459 -32.54 2.31 3.98
CA SER A 459 -32.63 3.74 4.38
C SER A 459 -32.21 3.99 5.84
N PHE A 460 -32.56 3.08 6.75
CA PHE A 460 -32.15 3.14 8.16
C PHE A 460 -30.63 3.16 8.40
N ILE A 461 -29.85 2.40 7.62
CA ILE A 461 -28.37 2.37 7.75
C ILE A 461 -27.76 3.51 6.91
N SER A 462 -28.33 3.75 5.72
CA SER A 462 -27.92 4.81 4.79
C SER A 462 -27.89 6.19 5.45
N ASP A 463 -28.96 6.57 6.14
CA ASP A 463 -29.13 7.95 6.63
C ASP A 463 -28.13 8.29 7.75
N GLY A 464 -27.89 7.35 8.67
CA GLY A 464 -26.84 7.51 9.68
C GLY A 464 -25.45 7.46 9.06
N PHE A 465 -25.23 6.55 8.12
CA PHE A 465 -23.92 6.37 7.50
C PHE A 465 -23.44 7.63 6.78
N TYR A 466 -24.29 8.30 5.99
CA TYR A 466 -23.90 9.54 5.29
C TYR A 466 -23.56 10.70 6.23
N ILE A 467 -24.10 10.72 7.44
CA ILE A 467 -23.80 11.73 8.46
C ILE A 467 -22.48 11.37 9.18
N TYR A 468 -22.33 10.14 9.65
CA TYR A 468 -21.19 9.73 10.49
C TYR A 468 -19.91 9.45 9.71
N TYR A 469 -20.01 9.00 8.46
CA TYR A 469 -18.85 8.63 7.67
C TYR A 469 -17.86 9.79 7.43
N PRO A 470 -18.28 10.98 6.98
CA PRO A 470 -17.39 12.14 6.87
C PRO A 470 -16.77 12.57 8.20
N MET A 471 -17.57 12.56 9.28
CA MET A 471 -17.09 12.95 10.61
C MET A 471 -15.98 12.02 11.09
N LEU A 472 -16.09 10.72 10.81
CA LEU A 472 -15.10 9.73 11.23
C LEU A 472 -13.80 9.84 10.41
N ILE A 473 -13.88 10.12 9.10
CA ILE A 473 -12.70 10.44 8.29
C ILE A 473 -12.00 11.70 8.81
N LEU A 474 -12.75 12.78 9.06
CA LEU A 474 -12.18 14.03 9.57
C LEU A 474 -11.53 13.84 10.94
N LEU A 475 -12.18 13.10 11.83
CA LEU A 475 -11.64 12.76 13.15
C LEU A 475 -10.32 11.98 13.02
N LEU A 476 -10.26 10.98 12.14
CA LEU A 476 -9.04 10.20 11.91
C LEU A 476 -7.93 11.03 11.25
N CYS A 477 -8.26 11.89 10.30
CA CYS A 477 -7.30 12.83 9.70
C CYS A 477 -6.72 13.75 10.78
N PHE A 478 -7.57 14.30 11.66
CA PHE A 478 -7.12 15.12 12.77
C PHE A 478 -6.24 14.32 13.76
N ALA A 479 -6.68 13.11 14.12
CA ALA A 479 -5.95 12.24 15.06
C ALA A 479 -4.57 11.83 14.53
N THR A 480 -4.47 11.48 13.25
CA THR A 480 -3.21 11.15 12.58
C THR A 480 -2.34 12.40 12.39
N PHE A 481 -2.93 13.55 12.08
CA PHE A 481 -2.20 14.80 11.96
C PHE A 481 -1.51 15.20 13.27
N TYR A 482 -2.20 15.12 14.40
CA TYR A 482 -1.61 15.42 15.71
C TYR A 482 -0.91 14.24 16.39
N SER A 483 -0.75 13.12 15.67
CA SER A 483 -0.20 11.87 16.19
C SER A 483 -0.82 11.47 17.53
N LEU A 484 -2.14 11.69 17.69
CA LEU A 484 -2.85 11.44 18.95
C LEU A 484 -2.77 9.97 19.37
N GLY A 485 -2.74 9.05 18.40
CA GLY A 485 -2.61 7.61 18.65
C GLY A 485 -1.34 7.27 19.45
N SER A 486 -0.18 7.75 19.00
CA SER A 486 1.10 7.52 19.71
C SER A 486 1.12 8.21 21.06
N ARG A 487 0.58 9.44 21.16
CA ARG A 487 0.51 10.20 22.42
C ARG A 487 -0.39 9.54 23.47
N CYS A 488 -1.56 9.04 23.07
CA CYS A 488 -2.47 8.32 23.98
C CYS A 488 -1.89 7.00 24.48
N LEU A 489 -1.15 6.28 23.63
CA LEU A 489 -0.48 5.03 24.02
C LEU A 489 0.71 5.27 24.94
N ASN A 490 1.44 6.37 24.74
CA ASN A 490 2.49 6.82 25.65
C ASN A 490 1.91 7.15 27.05
N LEU A 491 0.71 7.74 27.10
CA LEU A 491 -0.01 7.97 28.37
C LEU A 491 -0.48 6.67 29.05
N LEU A 492 -0.71 5.61 28.29
CA LEU A 492 -1.10 4.29 28.80
C LEU A 492 0.09 3.39 29.18
N GLY A 493 1.34 3.88 29.04
CA GLY A 493 2.55 3.14 29.43
C GLY A 493 2.87 1.95 28.54
N LEU A 494 2.26 1.84 27.35
CA LEU A 494 2.49 0.75 26.39
C LEU A 494 3.67 1.06 25.46
N HIS A 495 4.82 1.42 26.04
CA HIS A 495 6.01 1.87 25.32
C HIS A 495 6.54 0.85 24.29
N GLN A 496 6.21 -0.43 24.46
CA GLN A 496 6.79 -1.55 23.72
C GLN A 496 6.00 -1.98 22.48
N TYR A 497 4.87 -1.35 22.17
CA TYR A 497 3.99 -1.86 21.11
C TYR A 497 3.85 -0.99 19.86
N ILE A 498 4.25 0.30 19.84
CA ILE A 498 3.97 1.24 18.72
C ILE A 498 5.06 2.31 18.48
N THR A 499 6.28 2.17 19.03
CA THR A 499 7.35 3.20 18.85
C THR A 499 8.26 2.90 17.64
N ASP A 500 7.71 2.79 16.43
CA ASP A 500 8.53 2.50 15.22
C ASP A 500 8.68 3.69 14.25
N ASP A 501 7.91 4.77 14.35
CA ASP A 501 7.85 5.77 13.26
C ASP A 501 8.55 7.11 13.55
N ASP A 502 8.87 7.45 14.81
CA ASP A 502 9.64 8.65 15.13
C ASP A 502 10.96 8.26 15.77
N PHE A 503 12.06 8.48 15.05
CA PHE A 503 13.42 8.39 15.56
C PHE A 503 13.53 9.01 16.96
N THR A 504 13.75 8.17 17.96
CA THR A 504 14.31 8.68 19.20
C THR A 504 15.74 9.12 18.91
N SER A 505 16.15 10.27 19.43
CA SER A 505 17.55 10.76 19.35
C SER A 505 18.55 9.66 19.72
N ASP A 506 18.13 8.80 20.64
CA ASP A 506 18.95 7.76 21.24
C ASP A 506 19.28 6.63 20.24
N LEU A 507 18.32 6.22 19.40
CA LEU A 507 18.56 5.24 18.32
C LEU A 507 19.48 5.81 17.22
N VAL A 508 19.31 7.09 16.88
CA VAL A 508 20.17 7.78 15.90
C VAL A 508 21.61 7.86 16.40
N ASP A 509 21.79 8.13 17.69
CA ASP A 509 23.10 8.19 18.31
C ASP A 509 23.75 6.81 18.45
N GLU A 510 22.97 5.77 18.74
CA GLU A 510 23.44 4.39 18.73
C GLU A 510 23.90 3.94 17.34
N GLY A 511 23.10 4.19 16.30
CA GLY A 511 23.47 3.91 14.91
C GLY A 511 24.71 4.67 14.46
N ARG A 512 24.85 5.95 14.84
CA ARG A 512 26.06 6.76 14.60
C ARG A 512 27.29 6.13 15.24
N GLU A 513 27.15 5.62 16.46
CA GLU A 513 28.25 4.99 17.19
C GLU A 513 28.64 3.64 16.58
N LEU A 514 27.67 2.85 16.11
CA LEU A 514 27.92 1.59 15.38
C LEU A 514 28.66 1.84 14.06
N ILE A 515 28.29 2.87 13.31
CA ILE A 515 28.99 3.24 12.06
C ILE A 515 30.43 3.69 12.36
N LYS A 516 30.64 4.52 13.40
CA LYS A 516 32.00 4.90 13.83
C LYS A 516 32.84 3.69 14.19
N ARG A 517 32.27 2.73 14.94
CA ARG A 517 32.94 1.46 15.30
C ARG A 517 33.30 0.67 14.05
N GLY A 518 32.35 0.45 13.13
CA GLY A 518 32.58 -0.27 11.87
C GLY A 518 33.65 0.38 10.99
N THR A 519 33.64 1.71 10.88
CA THR A 519 34.65 2.49 10.14
C THR A 519 36.04 2.32 10.75
N CYS A 520 36.14 2.34 12.09
CA CYS A 520 37.39 2.11 12.81
C CYS A 520 37.92 0.67 12.63
N TYR A 521 37.02 -0.32 12.63
CA TYR A 521 37.35 -1.72 12.33
C TYR A 521 37.85 -1.89 10.88
N PHE A 522 37.20 -1.25 9.91
CA PHE A 522 37.62 -1.34 8.51
C PHE A 522 38.97 -0.64 8.27
N LEU A 523 39.17 0.56 8.82
CA LEU A 523 40.44 1.29 8.72
C LEU A 523 41.60 0.55 9.39
N SER A 524 41.35 -0.12 10.53
CA SER A 524 42.36 -0.95 11.19
C SER A 524 42.71 -2.20 10.40
N LEU A 525 41.72 -2.90 9.83
CA LEU A 525 41.94 -4.03 8.91
C LEU A 525 42.71 -3.60 7.65
N PHE A 526 42.34 -2.46 7.06
CA PHE A 526 42.99 -1.92 5.87
C PHE A 526 44.43 -1.49 6.16
N LYS A 527 44.69 -0.82 7.31
CA LYS A 527 46.06 -0.52 7.76
C LYS A 527 46.87 -1.79 7.97
N VAL A 528 46.30 -2.83 8.57
CA VAL A 528 46.98 -4.12 8.77
C VAL A 528 47.31 -4.78 7.43
N GLN A 529 46.41 -4.75 6.45
CA GLN A 529 46.67 -5.29 5.09
C GLN A 529 47.74 -4.50 4.33
N VAL A 530 47.71 -3.16 4.40
CA VAL A 530 48.73 -2.32 3.76
C VAL A 530 50.10 -2.50 4.42
N LEU A 531 50.15 -2.56 5.75
CA LEU A 531 51.40 -2.82 6.50
C LEU A 531 51.95 -4.23 6.24
N THR A 532 51.10 -5.26 6.10
CA THR A 532 51.56 -6.62 5.74
C THR A 532 52.05 -6.70 4.31
N PHE A 533 51.48 -5.92 3.39
CA PHE A 533 51.94 -5.84 2.00
C PHE A 533 53.31 -5.12 1.87
N GLN A 534 53.55 -4.07 2.67
CA GLN A 534 54.84 -3.35 2.66
C GLN A 534 55.98 -4.06 3.40
N THR A 535 55.69 -4.84 4.45
CA THR A 535 56.74 -5.39 5.33
C THR A 535 57.07 -6.87 5.14
N GLY A 536 56.25 -7.63 4.41
CA GLY A 536 56.54 -9.04 4.08
C GLY A 536 56.65 -10.01 5.27
N VAL A 537 56.42 -9.57 6.51
CA VAL A 537 56.57 -10.37 7.73
C VAL A 537 55.19 -10.67 8.33
N LEU A 538 54.74 -11.91 8.18
CA LEU A 538 53.35 -12.31 8.50
C LEU A 538 53.09 -12.67 9.97
N ASN A 539 54.09 -12.90 10.83
CA ASN A 539 53.88 -13.86 11.93
C ASN A 539 53.85 -13.38 13.39
N HIS A 540 54.13 -12.11 13.73
CA HIS A 540 54.12 -11.72 15.16
C HIS A 540 53.28 -10.48 15.51
N SER A 541 53.17 -9.52 14.61
CA SER A 541 52.42 -8.27 14.82
C SER A 541 50.89 -8.48 14.76
N LEU A 542 50.43 -9.41 13.91
CA LEU A 542 49.01 -9.74 13.74
C LEU A 542 48.39 -10.32 15.03
N CYS A 543 49.13 -11.21 15.71
CA CYS A 543 48.64 -11.87 16.92
C CYS A 543 48.60 -10.91 18.13
N LEU A 544 49.54 -9.96 18.20
CA LEU A 544 49.59 -8.96 19.28
C LEU A 544 48.46 -7.92 19.12
N CYS A 545 48.20 -7.45 17.89
CA CYS A 545 47.15 -6.46 17.62
C CYS A 545 45.74 -7.05 17.82
N LEU A 546 45.51 -8.30 17.40
CA LEU A 546 44.26 -9.03 17.66
C LEU A 546 44.06 -9.34 19.16
N ARG A 547 45.13 -9.61 19.93
CA ARG A 547 45.03 -9.80 21.39
C ARG A 547 44.76 -8.50 22.15
N LEU A 548 45.38 -7.38 21.76
CA LEU A 548 45.15 -6.07 22.37
C LEU A 548 43.73 -5.55 22.12
N CYS A 549 43.17 -5.79 20.92
CA CYS A 549 41.77 -5.44 20.61
C CYS A 549 40.74 -6.32 21.35
N ARG A 550 41.05 -7.58 21.65
CA ARG A 550 40.12 -8.47 22.37
C ARG A 550 40.12 -8.26 23.89
N SER A 551 41.18 -7.65 24.44
CA SER A 551 41.38 -7.49 25.89
C SER A 551 40.86 -6.17 26.46
N THR A 552 40.57 -5.17 25.63
CA THR A 552 40.11 -3.85 26.10
C THR A 552 38.60 -3.72 25.98
N GLY A 553 37.90 -4.45 26.85
CA GLY A 553 36.51 -4.15 27.16
C GLY A 553 36.39 -2.75 27.78
N GLY A 554 35.91 -1.78 27.00
CA GLY A 554 35.22 -0.60 27.50
C GLY A 554 36.01 0.40 28.36
N ARG A 555 37.30 0.69 28.10
CA ARG A 555 37.95 1.87 28.69
C ARG A 555 38.77 2.68 27.68
N TYR A 556 38.50 3.98 27.71
CA TYR A 556 39.09 5.07 26.92
C TYR A 556 40.62 5.06 26.93
N LEU A 557 41.21 5.27 25.75
CA LEU A 557 42.53 5.88 25.58
C LEU A 557 42.32 7.15 24.76
N SER A 558 42.34 8.31 25.43
CA SER A 558 42.43 9.60 24.76
C SER A 558 43.78 9.69 24.07
N VAL A 559 43.82 9.56 22.76
CA VAL A 559 45.03 9.84 21.98
C VAL A 559 45.03 11.33 21.66
N SER A 560 45.91 12.04 22.35
CA SER A 560 46.27 13.43 22.15
C SER A 560 46.66 13.72 20.70
N HIS A 561 46.21 14.88 20.22
CA HIS A 561 46.55 15.53 18.96
C HIS A 561 48.04 15.91 18.91
N SER A 562 48.94 14.94 18.70
CA SER A 562 50.37 15.26 18.52
C SER A 562 51.14 14.10 17.90
N GLN A 563 50.94 13.81 16.60
CA GLN A 563 51.94 13.18 15.72
C GLN A 563 51.41 13.07 14.28
N THR A 564 51.36 14.22 13.60
CA THR A 564 51.23 14.31 12.13
C THR A 564 52.53 14.87 11.58
N ARG A 565 53.63 14.11 11.62
CA ARG A 565 54.84 14.32 10.80
C ARG A 565 55.61 13.00 10.73
N LEU A 566 55.26 12.13 9.79
CA LEU A 566 56.11 11.01 9.39
C LEU A 566 55.64 10.45 8.04
N PHE A 567 55.61 11.31 7.03
CA PHE A 567 55.61 10.94 5.61
C PHE A 567 56.08 12.16 4.81
N ASP A 568 57.34 12.52 5.05
CA ASP A 568 58.21 13.14 4.06
C ASP A 568 59.50 12.30 4.11
N ASP A 569 59.99 11.92 2.93
CA ASP A 569 61.13 11.06 2.62
C ASP A 569 60.93 9.53 2.51
N VAL A 570 61.09 9.12 1.24
CA VAL A 570 61.34 7.79 0.62
C VAL A 570 60.15 6.94 0.20
#